data_AF-A0AB35XH87-F1
#
_entry.id   AF-A0AB35XH87-F1
#
_cell.length_a   1.000
_cell.length_b   1.000
_cell.length_c   1.000
_cell.angle_alpha   90.00
_cell.angle_beta   90.00
_cell.angle_gamma   90.00
#
_symmetry.space_group_name_H-M   'P 1'
#
loop_
_entity.id
_entity.type
_entity.pdbx_description
1 polymer ?
#
loop_
_entity_poly.entity_id
_entity_poly.type
_entity_poly.pdbx_seq_one_letter_code
_entity_poly.pdbx_strand_id
1 'polypeptide(L)'
;MTSELAKGIRASATPARADRLFPSDPYLFGHPGSEFGLMHGAAGIMAALAVTGYGVDANHVTWMKDRLATRPTLLPGLANGIEGIALGLSLCGQNDMAASLLHQSGILTITTNGSTDLTLGTGMAGRACALQSLSQRLSSKSLAHAAYTLWEQLAVAVRNTDVALPNGLFSGWEGIGLSLLASPLPDRHDLARHSLRLALATTTIVDGALFSGEGQIRWPYLGRGPAACGPLAARLDDDQTAKAVAQTCRCPLTESSGLHNGRAGLLLVLRQLVGDQDDAVRRHLMRLSWSMDRREEGTLLLGDHGLRFSSDLATGSAGALLALSRDPWRNMTRMLGICDDTCHGPLVTV
;
A
#
# COMPACT_ATOMS: atom_id res chain seq x y z
N MET A 1 0.88 21.26 -7.11
CA MET A 1 0.88 20.61 -5.77
C MET A 1 1.70 19.33 -5.78
N THR A 2 1.40 18.36 -6.65
CA THR A 2 2.19 17.11 -6.78
C THR A 2 3.68 17.36 -7.06
N SER A 3 4.02 18.32 -7.94
CA SER A 3 5.41 18.70 -8.20
C SER A 3 6.13 19.24 -6.96
N GLU A 4 5.46 20.08 -6.16
CA GLU A 4 6.04 20.63 -4.93
C GLU A 4 6.24 19.57 -3.85
N LEU A 5 5.32 18.59 -3.74
CA LEU A 5 5.51 17.43 -2.86
C LEU A 5 6.69 16.57 -3.32
N ALA A 6 6.81 16.32 -4.62
CA ALA A 6 7.93 15.55 -5.15
C ALA A 6 9.28 16.24 -4.89
N LYS A 7 9.35 17.58 -5.04
CA LYS A 7 10.53 18.38 -4.67
C LYS A 7 10.84 18.25 -3.17
N GLY A 8 9.84 18.44 -2.31
CA GLY A 8 10.01 18.33 -0.85
C GLY A 8 10.50 16.95 -0.42
N ILE A 9 9.94 15.87 -0.97
CA ILE A 9 10.39 14.50 -0.71
C ILE A 9 11.87 14.34 -1.09
N ARG A 10 12.27 14.80 -2.28
CA ARG A 10 13.67 14.73 -2.74
C ARG A 10 14.61 15.53 -1.85
N ALA A 11 14.23 16.76 -1.50
CA ALA A 11 15.02 17.62 -0.63
C ALA A 11 15.13 17.07 0.80
N SER A 12 14.17 16.25 1.25
CA SER A 12 14.18 15.66 2.59
C SER A 12 15.17 14.49 2.76
N ALA A 13 15.77 14.00 1.68
CA ALA A 13 16.69 12.88 1.73
C ALA A 13 17.96 13.24 2.52
N THR A 14 18.43 12.30 3.34
CA THR A 14 19.64 12.41 4.14
C THR A 14 20.58 11.22 3.87
N PRO A 15 21.29 11.18 2.72
CA PRO A 15 22.13 10.04 2.33
C PRO A 15 23.27 9.72 3.31
N ALA A 16 23.70 10.70 4.11
CA ALA A 16 24.73 10.51 5.15
C ALA A 16 24.25 9.62 6.32
N ARG A 17 22.94 9.39 6.47
CA ARG A 17 22.40 8.56 7.55
C ARG A 17 22.41 7.08 7.20
N ALA A 18 22.77 6.26 8.18
CA ALA A 18 22.72 4.80 8.07
C ALA A 18 21.49 4.19 8.75
N ASP A 19 20.58 4.96 9.35
CA ASP A 19 19.36 4.41 9.97
C ASP A 19 18.14 4.56 9.06
N ARG A 20 18.10 5.60 8.21
CA ARG A 20 17.03 5.85 7.23
C ARG A 20 17.49 6.86 6.18
N LEU A 21 16.97 6.75 4.96
CA LEU A 21 17.26 7.71 3.89
C LEU A 21 16.37 8.95 3.97
N PHE A 22 15.11 8.81 4.35
CA PHE A 22 14.12 9.89 4.43
C PHE A 22 13.56 10.02 5.84
N PRO A 23 13.01 11.18 6.23
CA PRO A 23 12.17 11.27 7.40
C PRO A 23 10.92 10.40 7.20
N SER A 24 10.64 9.53 8.16
CA SER A 24 9.47 8.65 8.16
C SER A 24 8.91 8.51 9.58
N ASP A 25 7.75 7.88 9.70
CA ASP A 25 7.12 7.54 10.97
C ASP A 25 8.01 6.63 11.85
N PRO A 26 8.08 6.83 13.19
CA PRO A 26 8.90 6.00 14.07
C PRO A 26 8.56 4.52 14.06
N TYR A 27 7.38 4.13 13.55
CA TYR A 27 7.06 2.74 13.29
C TYR A 27 8.21 2.02 12.56
N LEU A 28 8.97 2.75 11.72
CA LEU A 28 10.16 2.25 11.02
C LEU A 28 11.20 1.63 11.98
N PHE A 29 11.33 2.11 13.22
CA PHE A 29 12.31 1.60 14.19
C PHE A 29 11.80 0.40 14.99
N GLY A 30 10.52 0.08 14.91
CA GLY A 30 9.92 -1.05 15.62
C GLY A 30 10.06 -2.39 14.89
N HIS A 31 10.43 -2.39 13.61
CA HIS A 31 10.39 -3.57 12.74
C HIS A 31 11.63 -3.66 11.84
N PRO A 32 12.44 -4.73 11.95
CA PRO A 32 13.65 -4.90 11.14
C PRO A 32 13.40 -4.72 9.65
N GLY A 33 14.22 -3.89 9.00
CA GLY A 33 14.17 -3.64 7.56
C GLY A 33 13.16 -2.59 7.11
N SER A 34 12.37 -2.00 8.02
CA SER A 34 11.35 -1.02 7.65
C SER A 34 11.92 0.28 7.10
N GLU A 35 13.19 0.61 7.35
CA GLU A 35 13.88 1.72 6.71
C GLU A 35 14.02 1.53 5.18
N PHE A 36 13.96 0.28 4.70
CA PHE A 36 13.94 -0.06 3.28
C PHE A 36 12.52 -0.28 2.74
N GLY A 37 11.57 -0.55 3.63
CA GLY A 37 10.22 -1.05 3.32
C GLY A 37 9.39 -0.21 2.35
N LEU A 38 8.30 -0.82 1.87
CA LEU A 38 7.35 -0.20 0.94
C LEU A 38 6.45 0.83 1.62
N MET A 39 6.05 0.62 2.88
CA MET A 39 5.10 1.50 3.56
C MET A 39 5.78 2.61 4.35
N HIS A 40 6.91 2.32 4.99
CA HIS A 40 7.59 3.27 5.90
C HIS A 40 9.01 3.65 5.44
N GLY A 41 9.53 2.97 4.41
CA GLY A 41 10.94 3.04 4.04
C GLY A 41 11.21 3.62 2.66
N ALA A 42 12.49 3.60 2.31
CA ALA A 42 13.01 4.22 1.10
C ALA A 42 12.45 3.61 -0.20
N ALA A 43 12.25 2.29 -0.28
CA ALA A 43 11.73 1.68 -1.50
C ALA A 43 10.32 2.17 -1.83
N GLY A 44 9.47 2.35 -0.81
CA GLY A 44 8.14 2.94 -0.94
C GLY A 44 8.14 4.36 -1.49
N ILE A 45 9.01 5.19 -0.92
CA ILE A 45 9.12 6.61 -1.27
C ILE A 45 9.64 6.76 -2.69
N MET A 46 10.69 6.03 -3.04
CA MET A 46 11.25 6.02 -4.39
C MET A 46 10.24 5.50 -5.41
N ALA A 47 9.53 4.41 -5.10
CA ALA A 47 8.52 3.85 -5.99
C ALA A 47 7.34 4.81 -6.17
N ALA A 48 6.88 5.51 -5.14
CA ALA A 48 5.83 6.51 -5.24
C ALA A 48 6.22 7.66 -6.20
N LEU A 49 7.47 8.16 -6.11
CA LEU A 49 7.99 9.15 -7.07
C LEU A 49 8.03 8.59 -8.49
N ALA A 50 8.49 7.34 -8.67
CA ALA A 50 8.59 6.69 -9.98
C ALA A 50 7.22 6.50 -10.64
N VAL A 51 6.25 5.91 -9.94
CA VAL A 51 4.92 5.60 -10.50
C VAL A 51 4.08 6.85 -10.77
N THR A 52 4.42 7.97 -10.13
CA THR A 52 3.78 9.27 -10.38
C THR A 52 4.54 10.14 -11.37
N GLY A 53 5.57 9.59 -12.02
CA GLY A 53 6.28 10.23 -13.15
C GLY A 53 7.39 11.19 -12.76
N TYR A 54 7.75 11.30 -11.48
CA TYR A 54 8.83 12.17 -11.01
C TYR A 54 10.22 11.51 -11.05
N GLY A 55 10.30 10.21 -11.39
CA GLY A 55 11.56 9.47 -11.49
C GLY A 55 12.25 9.23 -10.13
N VAL A 56 13.46 8.70 -10.15
CA VAL A 56 14.22 8.32 -8.94
C VAL A 56 15.61 8.95 -9.00
N ASP A 57 16.10 9.47 -7.87
CA ASP A 57 17.47 10.00 -7.76
C ASP A 57 18.50 8.85 -7.71
N ALA A 58 19.59 8.97 -8.48
CA ALA A 58 20.65 7.97 -8.50
C ALA A 58 21.32 7.80 -7.12
N ASN A 59 21.44 8.88 -6.33
CA ASN A 59 22.02 8.81 -4.98
C ASN A 59 21.14 8.00 -4.02
N HIS A 60 19.82 8.01 -4.20
CA HIS A 60 18.90 7.17 -3.41
C HIS A 60 19.07 5.69 -3.75
N VAL A 61 19.27 5.38 -5.03
CA VAL A 61 19.56 4.02 -5.50
C VAL A 61 20.90 3.53 -4.93
N THR A 62 21.94 4.38 -4.97
CA THR A 62 23.24 4.06 -4.37
C THR A 62 23.11 3.79 -2.88
N TRP A 63 22.37 4.64 -2.15
CA TRP A 63 22.11 4.41 -0.73
C TRP A 63 21.44 3.06 -0.48
N MET A 64 20.40 2.72 -1.24
CA MET A 64 19.73 1.41 -1.14
C MET A 64 20.70 0.26 -1.38
N LYS A 65 21.52 0.35 -2.43
CA LYS A 65 22.51 -0.65 -2.80
C LYS A 65 23.51 -0.89 -1.67
N ASP A 66 24.14 0.17 -1.18
CA ASP A 66 25.20 0.09 -0.18
C ASP A 66 24.68 -0.44 1.15
N ARG A 67 23.46 -0.03 1.52
CA ARG A 67 22.83 -0.44 2.77
C ARG A 67 22.30 -1.86 2.73
N LEU A 68 21.76 -2.33 1.61
CA LEU A 68 21.37 -3.74 1.47
C LEU A 68 22.59 -4.67 1.37
N ALA A 69 23.74 -4.17 0.87
CA ALA A 69 24.98 -4.94 0.82
C ALA A 69 25.51 -5.31 2.22
N THR A 70 25.11 -4.60 3.28
CA THR A 70 25.43 -4.97 4.67
C THR A 70 24.62 -6.17 5.18
N ARG A 71 23.74 -6.74 4.34
CA ARG A 71 22.88 -7.90 4.66
C ARG A 71 22.09 -7.72 5.95
N PRO A 72 21.25 -6.66 6.05
CA PRO A 72 20.40 -6.48 7.21
C PRO A 72 19.43 -7.66 7.38
N THR A 73 18.95 -7.87 8.60
CA THR A 73 17.84 -8.79 8.85
C THR A 73 16.56 -8.20 8.26
N LEU A 74 15.97 -8.91 7.31
CA LEU A 74 14.73 -8.52 6.66
C LEU A 74 13.69 -9.64 6.85
N LEU A 75 12.46 -9.26 7.14
CA LEU A 75 11.36 -10.18 7.34
C LEU A 75 10.55 -10.37 6.04
N PRO A 76 9.84 -11.49 5.86
CA PRO A 76 8.88 -11.65 4.78
C PRO A 76 7.74 -10.63 4.87
N GLY A 77 7.19 -10.21 3.73
CA GLY A 77 6.00 -9.36 3.68
C GLY A 77 6.04 -8.27 2.60
N LEU A 78 4.87 -7.75 2.25
CA LEU A 78 4.71 -6.67 1.27
C LEU A 78 4.90 -5.29 1.89
N ALA A 79 4.41 -5.04 3.11
CA ALA A 79 4.38 -3.70 3.67
C ALA A 79 5.79 -3.16 3.97
N ASN A 80 6.57 -3.87 4.77
CA ASN A 80 7.95 -3.50 5.09
C ASN A 80 8.94 -4.66 4.95
N GLY A 81 8.47 -5.78 4.38
CA GLY A 81 9.26 -6.99 4.21
C GLY A 81 10.02 -7.05 2.88
N ILE A 82 10.76 -8.15 2.71
CA ILE A 82 11.65 -8.40 1.56
C ILE A 82 10.91 -8.28 0.24
N GLU A 83 9.73 -8.89 0.11
CA GLU A 83 8.94 -8.87 -1.12
C GLU A 83 8.49 -7.45 -1.47
N GLY A 84 8.12 -6.65 -0.47
CA GLY A 84 7.81 -5.22 -0.61
C GLY A 84 8.99 -4.38 -1.07
N ILE A 85 10.15 -4.60 -0.45
CA ILE A 85 11.41 -3.91 -0.80
C ILE A 85 11.77 -4.24 -2.26
N ALA A 86 11.74 -5.53 -2.63
CA ALA A 86 12.03 -5.98 -3.99
C ALA A 86 11.04 -5.40 -5.01
N LEU A 87 9.74 -5.36 -4.68
CA LEU A 87 8.73 -4.74 -5.54
C LEU A 87 8.99 -3.25 -5.74
N GLY A 88 9.25 -2.50 -4.66
CA GLY A 88 9.59 -1.08 -4.74
C GLY A 88 10.82 -0.81 -5.60
N LEU A 89 11.88 -1.61 -5.44
CA LEU A 89 13.09 -1.55 -6.28
C LEU A 89 12.77 -1.80 -7.77
N SER A 90 11.97 -2.82 -8.07
CA SER A 90 11.58 -3.13 -9.46
C SER A 90 10.69 -2.03 -10.08
N LEU A 91 9.82 -1.39 -9.28
CA LEU A 91 9.04 -0.22 -9.72
C LEU A 91 9.94 0.98 -10.04
N CYS A 92 11.08 1.09 -9.37
CA CYS A 92 12.13 2.08 -9.65
C CYS A 92 13.05 1.69 -10.83
N GLY A 93 12.79 0.57 -11.51
CA GLY A 93 13.64 0.05 -12.59
C GLY A 93 14.90 -0.69 -12.10
N GLN A 94 15.06 -0.89 -10.80
CA GLN A 94 16.21 -1.57 -10.19
C GLN A 94 15.98 -3.10 -10.13
N ASN A 95 15.72 -3.69 -11.30
CA ASN A 95 15.35 -5.10 -11.44
C ASN A 95 16.46 -6.06 -10.96
N ASP A 96 17.72 -5.78 -11.28
CA ASP A 96 18.85 -6.62 -10.86
C ASP A 96 19.03 -6.60 -9.34
N MET A 97 18.79 -5.44 -8.71
CA MET A 97 18.85 -5.29 -7.26
C MET A 97 17.71 -6.05 -6.59
N ALA A 98 16.49 -5.96 -7.14
CA ALA A 98 15.34 -6.72 -6.67
C ALA A 98 15.57 -8.24 -6.77
N ALA A 99 16.07 -8.71 -7.92
CA ALA A 99 16.37 -10.13 -8.13
C ALA A 99 17.47 -10.63 -7.18
N SER A 100 18.54 -9.84 -7.01
CA SER A 100 19.64 -10.16 -6.09
C SER A 100 19.17 -10.25 -4.64
N LEU A 101 18.30 -9.33 -4.20
CA LEU A 101 17.73 -9.31 -2.86
C LEU A 101 16.91 -10.58 -2.57
N LEU A 102 16.02 -10.97 -3.50
CA LEU A 102 15.20 -12.17 -3.35
C LEU A 102 16.03 -13.47 -3.35
N HIS A 103 17.07 -13.52 -4.19
CA HIS A 103 17.96 -14.67 -4.24
C HIS A 103 18.76 -14.81 -2.93
N GLN A 104 19.35 -13.71 -2.45
CA GLN A 104 20.20 -13.71 -1.26
C GLN A 104 19.44 -13.95 0.04
N SER A 105 18.16 -13.55 0.10
CA SER A 105 17.33 -13.77 1.28
C SER A 105 16.90 -15.23 1.47
N GLY A 106 16.99 -16.05 0.41
CA GLY A 106 16.52 -17.44 0.44
C GLY A 106 15.00 -17.57 0.58
N ILE A 107 14.23 -16.48 0.40
CA ILE A 107 12.80 -16.45 0.69
C ILE A 107 11.97 -17.43 -0.17
N LEU A 108 12.49 -17.79 -1.34
CA LEU A 108 11.89 -18.77 -2.25
C LEU A 108 12.19 -20.22 -1.87
N THR A 109 13.20 -20.45 -1.02
CA THR A 109 13.59 -21.78 -0.54
C THR A 109 13.03 -22.12 0.84
N ILE A 110 12.60 -21.10 1.60
CA ILE A 110 11.92 -21.29 2.88
C ILE A 110 10.52 -21.84 2.59
N THR A 111 10.26 -23.06 3.02
CA THR A 111 8.93 -23.63 2.95
C THR A 111 7.99 -22.79 3.81
N THR A 112 6.91 -22.28 3.21
CA THR A 112 5.87 -21.51 3.91
C THR A 112 4.95 -22.40 4.74
N ASN A 113 5.31 -23.68 4.93
CA ASN A 113 4.59 -24.66 5.71
C ASN A 113 4.46 -24.15 7.15
N GLY A 114 3.33 -23.52 7.47
CA GLY A 114 2.98 -23.05 8.82
C GLY A 114 2.77 -21.55 8.99
N SER A 115 2.87 -20.71 7.95
CA SER A 115 2.43 -19.32 8.11
C SER A 115 0.90 -19.27 8.20
N THR A 116 0.35 -18.75 9.30
CA THR A 116 -1.08 -18.55 9.50
C THR A 116 -1.52 -17.12 9.16
N ASP A 117 -0.57 -16.25 8.80
CA ASP A 117 -0.85 -14.88 8.43
C ASP A 117 -1.32 -14.79 6.98
N LEU A 118 -2.59 -14.44 6.81
CA LEU A 118 -3.25 -14.33 5.51
C LEU A 118 -3.13 -12.93 4.92
N THR A 119 -2.70 -11.95 5.71
CA THR A 119 -2.90 -10.53 5.44
C THR A 119 -2.10 -10.00 4.26
N LEU A 120 -2.51 -8.84 3.73
CA LEU A 120 -1.79 -8.14 2.67
C LEU A 120 -0.47 -7.52 3.18
N GLY A 121 -0.38 -7.13 4.46
CA GLY A 121 0.81 -6.46 4.99
C GLY A 121 2.03 -7.39 5.07
N THR A 122 1.89 -8.48 5.83
CA THR A 122 2.99 -9.39 6.15
C THR A 122 2.73 -10.83 5.69
N GLY A 123 1.47 -11.16 5.43
CA GLY A 123 1.01 -12.51 5.16
C GLY A 123 1.06 -12.97 3.70
N MET A 124 0.40 -14.10 3.46
CA MET A 124 0.37 -14.79 2.17
C MET A 124 -0.14 -13.91 1.03
N ALA A 125 -1.21 -13.13 1.25
CA ALA A 125 -1.80 -12.29 0.20
C ALA A 125 -0.80 -11.27 -0.35
N GLY A 126 -0.12 -10.53 0.52
CA GLY A 126 0.86 -9.53 0.10
C GLY A 126 2.07 -10.13 -0.60
N ARG A 127 2.58 -11.24 -0.05
CA ARG A 127 3.71 -11.96 -0.63
C ARG A 127 3.37 -12.51 -2.01
N ALA A 128 2.18 -13.08 -2.18
CA ALA A 128 1.71 -13.59 -3.47
C ALA A 128 1.58 -12.47 -4.52
N CYS A 129 0.96 -11.34 -4.16
CA CYS A 129 0.88 -10.15 -5.03
C CYS A 129 2.26 -9.66 -5.47
N ALA A 130 3.18 -9.48 -4.53
CA ALA A 130 4.53 -9.00 -4.82
C ALA A 130 5.29 -9.98 -5.73
N LEU A 131 5.30 -11.27 -5.40
CA LEU A 131 6.00 -12.29 -6.19
C LEU A 131 5.39 -12.45 -7.58
N GLN A 132 4.06 -12.36 -7.73
CA GLN A 132 3.40 -12.38 -9.03
C GLN A 132 3.84 -11.19 -9.89
N SER A 133 3.77 -9.97 -9.35
CA SER A 133 4.20 -8.77 -10.06
C SER A 133 5.68 -8.84 -10.44
N LEU A 134 6.54 -9.26 -9.51
CA LEU A 134 7.97 -9.45 -9.76
C LEU A 134 8.25 -10.55 -10.78
N SER A 135 7.46 -11.63 -10.81
CA SER A 135 7.62 -12.70 -11.79
C SER A 135 7.45 -12.20 -13.22
N GLN A 136 6.51 -11.29 -13.45
CA GLN A 136 6.27 -10.67 -14.76
C GLN A 136 7.39 -9.67 -15.10
N ARG A 137 7.74 -8.78 -14.17
CA ARG A 137 8.75 -7.72 -14.38
C ARG A 137 10.16 -8.27 -14.57
N LEU A 138 10.46 -9.40 -13.94
CA LEU A 138 11.76 -10.08 -14.00
C LEU A 138 11.75 -11.29 -14.94
N SER A 139 10.62 -11.59 -15.58
CA SER A 139 10.42 -12.78 -16.45
C SER A 139 10.88 -14.09 -15.77
N SER A 140 10.55 -14.27 -14.49
CA SER A 140 11.03 -15.37 -13.66
C SER A 140 9.95 -16.41 -13.37
N LYS A 141 10.17 -17.64 -13.87
CA LYS A 141 9.27 -18.78 -13.63
C LYS A 141 9.27 -19.25 -12.17
N SER A 142 10.40 -19.15 -11.47
CA SER A 142 10.46 -19.55 -10.05
C SER A 142 9.64 -18.62 -9.16
N LEU A 143 9.66 -17.31 -9.45
CA LEU A 143 8.79 -16.34 -8.77
C LEU A 143 7.31 -16.60 -9.08
N ALA A 144 6.99 -16.90 -10.35
CA ALA A 144 5.61 -17.23 -10.74
C ALA A 144 5.09 -18.48 -10.01
N HIS A 145 5.93 -19.52 -9.91
CA HIS A 145 5.59 -20.74 -9.18
C HIS A 145 5.38 -20.47 -7.68
N ALA A 146 6.30 -19.74 -7.04
CA ALA A 146 6.17 -19.38 -5.63
C ALA A 146 4.92 -18.54 -5.34
N ALA A 147 4.60 -17.58 -6.21
CA ALA A 147 3.37 -16.80 -6.11
C ALA A 147 2.12 -17.68 -6.22
N TYR A 148 2.09 -18.59 -7.19
CA TYR A 148 0.96 -19.51 -7.38
C TYR A 148 0.77 -20.44 -6.18
N THR A 149 1.85 -20.99 -5.61
CA THR A 149 1.77 -21.82 -4.39
C THR A 149 1.17 -21.03 -3.21
N LEU A 150 1.57 -19.77 -3.03
CA LEU A 150 0.97 -18.92 -1.99
C LEU A 150 -0.52 -18.64 -2.25
N TRP A 151 -0.92 -18.46 -3.52
CA TRP A 151 -2.32 -18.30 -3.86
C TRP A 151 -3.15 -19.53 -3.53
N GLU A 152 -2.66 -20.74 -3.85
CA GLU A 152 -3.34 -21.99 -3.52
C GLU A 152 -3.48 -22.15 -2.00
N GLN A 153 -2.42 -21.88 -1.24
CA GLN A 153 -2.45 -21.92 0.23
C GLN A 153 -3.44 -20.91 0.81
N LEU A 154 -3.42 -19.66 0.33
CA LEU A 154 -4.34 -18.63 0.76
C LEU A 154 -5.79 -19.02 0.46
N ALA A 155 -6.06 -19.56 -0.74
CA ALA A 155 -7.41 -19.95 -1.14
C ALA A 155 -7.96 -21.07 -0.24
N VAL A 156 -7.14 -22.06 0.12
CA VAL A 156 -7.52 -23.10 1.08
C VAL A 156 -7.81 -22.50 2.46
N ALA A 157 -6.97 -21.57 2.93
CA ALA A 157 -7.17 -20.92 4.21
C ALA A 157 -8.45 -20.07 4.24
N VAL A 158 -8.71 -19.26 3.21
CA VAL A 158 -9.89 -18.39 3.10
C VAL A 158 -11.19 -19.20 3.10
N ARG A 159 -11.24 -20.36 2.43
CA ARG A 159 -12.44 -21.22 2.41
C ARG A 159 -12.80 -21.80 3.78
N ASN A 160 -11.78 -22.09 4.57
CA ASN A 160 -11.92 -22.85 5.81
C ASN A 160 -11.80 -21.96 7.06
N THR A 161 -11.72 -20.64 6.89
CA THR A 161 -11.48 -19.72 7.99
C THR A 161 -12.75 -19.46 8.81
N ASP A 162 -12.57 -19.36 10.11
CA ASP A 162 -13.49 -18.81 11.09
C ASP A 162 -12.89 -17.57 11.80
N VAL A 163 -11.73 -17.11 11.33
CA VAL A 163 -10.94 -16.07 11.99
C VAL A 163 -11.53 -14.69 11.68
N ALA A 164 -11.86 -13.95 12.74
CA ALA A 164 -12.12 -12.52 12.64
C ALA A 164 -10.79 -11.78 12.48
N LEU A 165 -10.71 -10.90 11.47
CA LEU A 165 -9.58 -10.00 11.25
C LEU A 165 -10.05 -8.55 11.43
N PRO A 166 -9.19 -7.66 11.95
CA PRO A 166 -9.52 -6.25 12.04
C PRO A 166 -9.67 -5.64 10.64
N ASN A 167 -10.65 -4.75 10.46
CA ASN A 167 -10.84 -4.06 9.18
C ASN A 167 -9.60 -3.27 8.78
N GLY A 168 -9.17 -3.42 7.52
CA GLY A 168 -8.05 -2.67 7.00
C GLY A 168 -7.44 -3.26 5.74
N LEU A 169 -6.90 -2.40 4.87
CA LEU A 169 -6.24 -2.82 3.64
C LEU A 169 -5.07 -3.78 3.91
N PHE A 170 -4.26 -3.55 4.94
CA PHE A 170 -3.07 -4.36 5.21
C PHE A 170 -3.28 -5.45 6.25
N SER A 171 -4.36 -5.39 7.02
CA SER A 171 -4.60 -6.27 8.18
C SER A 171 -5.87 -7.12 8.06
N GLY A 172 -6.77 -6.77 7.15
CA GLY A 172 -8.13 -7.30 7.11
C GLY A 172 -8.47 -8.07 5.85
N TRP A 173 -9.69 -8.59 5.86
CA TRP A 173 -10.28 -9.33 4.75
C TRP A 173 -10.45 -8.48 3.48
N GLU A 174 -10.47 -7.15 3.60
CA GLU A 174 -10.54 -6.24 2.46
C GLU A 174 -9.30 -6.34 1.57
N GLY A 175 -8.11 -6.31 2.18
CA GLY A 175 -6.85 -6.49 1.46
C GLY A 175 -6.74 -7.86 0.83
N ILE A 176 -7.13 -8.90 1.58
CA ILE A 176 -7.14 -10.28 1.10
C ILE A 176 -8.06 -10.43 -0.12
N GLY A 177 -9.27 -9.89 -0.06
CA GLY A 177 -10.23 -9.93 -1.16
C GLY A 177 -9.74 -9.18 -2.41
N LEU A 178 -9.16 -7.99 -2.24
CA LEU A 178 -8.55 -7.23 -3.35
C LEU A 178 -7.41 -8.00 -4.01
N SER A 179 -6.58 -8.65 -3.19
CA SER A 179 -5.45 -9.47 -3.64
C SER A 179 -5.93 -10.67 -4.45
N LEU A 180 -6.95 -11.37 -3.95
CA LEU A 180 -7.56 -12.52 -4.62
C LEU A 180 -8.12 -12.13 -5.98
N LEU A 181 -8.79 -10.98 -6.13
CA LEU A 181 -9.29 -10.54 -7.45
C LEU A 181 -8.19 -10.38 -8.50
N ALA A 182 -6.95 -10.09 -8.10
CA ALA A 182 -5.79 -10.00 -8.98
C ALA A 182 -5.03 -11.34 -9.13
N SER A 183 -5.46 -12.39 -8.44
CA SER A 183 -4.84 -13.72 -8.52
C SER A 183 -5.20 -14.45 -9.82
N PRO A 184 -4.39 -15.43 -10.25
CA PRO A 184 -4.66 -16.24 -11.44
C PRO A 184 -5.67 -17.36 -11.15
N LEU A 185 -6.22 -17.44 -9.93
CA LEU A 185 -7.12 -18.52 -9.53
C LEU A 185 -8.46 -18.43 -10.28
N PRO A 186 -9.04 -19.57 -10.70
CA PRO A 186 -10.29 -19.58 -11.46
C PRO A 186 -11.50 -19.11 -10.63
N ASP A 187 -11.48 -19.34 -9.33
CA ASP A 187 -12.55 -19.03 -8.36
C ASP A 187 -12.29 -17.73 -7.57
N ARG A 188 -11.37 -16.90 -8.06
CA ARG A 188 -10.96 -15.65 -7.40
C ARG A 188 -12.11 -14.71 -7.03
N HIS A 189 -13.16 -14.64 -7.85
CA HIS A 189 -14.30 -13.76 -7.60
C HIS A 189 -15.14 -14.27 -6.42
N ASP A 190 -15.31 -15.59 -6.29
CA ASP A 190 -16.05 -16.19 -5.17
C ASP A 190 -15.26 -16.04 -3.87
N LEU A 191 -13.95 -16.28 -3.91
CA LEU A 191 -13.06 -16.06 -2.77
C LEU A 191 -13.06 -14.60 -2.32
N ALA A 192 -12.98 -13.65 -3.27
CA ALA A 192 -13.03 -12.23 -2.97
C ALA A 192 -14.38 -11.79 -2.40
N ARG A 193 -15.50 -12.33 -2.92
CA ARG A 193 -16.84 -12.09 -2.37
C ARG A 193 -16.98 -12.65 -0.96
N HIS A 194 -16.41 -13.83 -0.71
CA HIS A 194 -16.35 -14.40 0.63
C HIS A 194 -15.54 -13.51 1.58
N SER A 195 -14.37 -13.03 1.18
CA SER A 195 -13.57 -12.08 1.97
C SER A 195 -14.31 -10.77 2.23
N LEU A 196 -15.01 -10.20 1.24
CA LEU A 196 -15.84 -9.00 1.45
C LEU A 196 -16.92 -9.25 2.51
N ARG A 197 -17.62 -10.39 2.47
CA ARG A 197 -18.61 -10.76 3.48
C ARG A 197 -17.99 -10.86 4.87
N LEU A 198 -16.79 -11.45 4.99
CA LEU A 198 -16.06 -11.54 6.26
C LEU A 198 -15.63 -10.15 6.77
N ALA A 199 -15.18 -9.25 5.88
CA ALA A 199 -14.84 -7.88 6.22
C ALA A 199 -16.05 -7.12 6.78
N LEU A 200 -17.21 -7.24 6.11
CA LEU A 200 -18.43 -6.55 6.50
C LEU A 200 -19.01 -7.07 7.83
N ALA A 201 -18.77 -8.34 8.17
CA ALA A 201 -19.23 -8.93 9.43
C ALA A 201 -18.64 -8.24 10.68
N THR A 202 -17.49 -7.57 10.56
CA THR A 202 -16.85 -6.80 11.63
C THR A 202 -17.09 -5.30 11.52
N THR A 203 -18.06 -4.86 10.71
CA THR A 203 -18.40 -3.44 10.52
C THR A 203 -19.71 -3.03 11.17
N THR A 204 -19.91 -1.73 11.34
CA THR A 204 -21.17 -1.13 11.74
C THR A 204 -21.53 0.02 10.81
N ILE A 205 -22.84 0.30 10.66
CA ILE A 205 -23.34 1.40 9.85
C ILE A 205 -23.89 2.49 10.78
N VAL A 206 -23.46 3.73 10.54
CA VAL A 206 -23.98 4.93 11.20
C VAL A 206 -24.29 5.96 10.10
N ASP A 207 -25.55 6.38 10.01
CA ASP A 207 -26.01 7.36 9.01
C ASP A 207 -25.59 7.02 7.56
N GLY A 208 -25.64 5.73 7.22
CA GLY A 208 -25.26 5.22 5.90
C GLY A 208 -23.75 5.10 5.65
N ALA A 209 -22.90 5.51 6.59
CA ALA A 209 -21.45 5.29 6.55
C ALA A 209 -21.06 4.01 7.29
N LEU A 210 -20.14 3.24 6.70
CA LEU A 210 -19.49 2.07 7.30
C LEU A 210 -18.32 2.48 8.19
N PHE A 211 -18.21 1.87 9.37
CA PHE A 211 -17.09 2.01 10.28
C PHE A 211 -16.67 0.63 10.81
N SER A 212 -15.47 0.52 11.38
CA SER A 212 -15.09 -0.67 12.15
C SER A 212 -16.07 -0.87 13.31
N GLY A 213 -16.50 -2.12 13.52
CA GLY A 213 -17.47 -2.52 14.54
C GLY A 213 -16.82 -2.91 15.87
N GLU A 214 -15.54 -3.27 15.87
CA GLU A 214 -14.81 -3.67 17.08
C GLU A 214 -14.11 -2.48 17.78
N GLY A 215 -14.04 -2.56 19.10
CA GLY A 215 -13.36 -1.58 19.96
C GLY A 215 -14.20 -0.39 20.39
N GLN A 216 -13.62 0.48 21.23
CA GLN A 216 -14.29 1.71 21.69
C GLN A 216 -14.27 2.83 20.64
N ILE A 217 -13.31 2.79 19.71
CA ILE A 217 -13.16 3.78 18.65
C ILE A 217 -13.54 3.12 17.32
N ARG A 218 -14.46 3.78 16.61
CA ARG A 218 -14.92 3.36 15.28
C ARG A 218 -14.09 4.06 14.21
N TRP A 219 -13.34 3.30 13.44
CA TRP A 219 -12.40 3.83 12.46
C TRP A 219 -12.96 3.77 11.03
N PRO A 220 -12.83 4.85 10.25
CA PRO A 220 -13.30 4.90 8.86
C PRO A 220 -12.20 4.70 7.82
N TYR A 221 -10.96 4.42 8.22
CA TYR A 221 -9.80 4.62 7.35
C TYR A 221 -9.48 3.42 6.45
N LEU A 222 -8.51 3.64 5.55
CA LEU A 222 -7.98 2.61 4.65
C LEU A 222 -7.16 1.57 5.41
N GLY A 223 -6.40 2.00 6.41
CA GLY A 223 -5.53 1.19 7.23
C GLY A 223 -6.23 0.51 8.38
N ARG A 224 -6.87 1.31 9.23
CA ARG A 224 -7.75 0.85 10.30
C ARG A 224 -9.17 1.28 9.94
N GLY A 225 -9.98 0.34 9.48
CA GLY A 225 -11.35 0.61 9.07
C GLY A 225 -11.73 0.04 7.70
N PRO A 226 -13.00 0.21 7.30
CA PRO A 226 -13.58 -0.52 6.18
C PRO A 226 -13.42 0.20 4.84
N ALA A 227 -12.59 1.24 4.71
CA ALA A 227 -12.53 2.00 3.46
C ALA A 227 -12.05 1.14 2.27
N ALA A 228 -11.26 0.10 2.52
CA ALA A 228 -10.86 -0.85 1.48
C ALA A 228 -12.01 -1.75 0.97
N CYS A 229 -13.13 -1.88 1.71
CA CYS A 229 -14.32 -2.58 1.24
C CYS A 229 -14.90 -1.93 -0.03
N GLY A 230 -14.78 -0.62 -0.19
CA GLY A 230 -15.43 0.10 -1.28
C GLY A 230 -14.89 -0.30 -2.65
N PRO A 231 -13.57 -0.15 -2.90
CA PRO A 231 -12.98 -0.59 -4.16
C PRO A 231 -13.10 -2.10 -4.41
N LEU A 232 -13.10 -2.92 -3.36
CA LEU A 232 -13.39 -4.35 -3.47
C LEU A 232 -14.82 -4.60 -3.94
N ALA A 233 -15.80 -3.98 -3.28
CA ALA A 233 -17.22 -4.08 -3.62
C ALA A 233 -17.51 -3.57 -5.03
N ALA A 234 -16.91 -2.46 -5.44
CA ALA A 234 -17.06 -1.91 -6.79
C ALA A 234 -16.59 -2.89 -7.88
N ARG A 235 -15.55 -3.70 -7.61
CA ARG A 235 -15.07 -4.75 -8.53
C ARG A 235 -15.89 -6.04 -8.50
N LEU A 236 -16.76 -6.18 -7.50
CA LEU A 236 -17.66 -7.32 -7.31
C LEU A 236 -19.12 -7.00 -7.64
N ASP A 237 -19.34 -5.81 -8.23
CA ASP A 237 -20.64 -5.22 -8.57
C ASP A 237 -21.60 -5.10 -7.36
N ASP A 238 -21.05 -4.86 -6.17
CA ASP A 238 -21.80 -4.55 -4.95
C ASP A 238 -21.91 -3.04 -4.74
N ASP A 239 -22.84 -2.43 -5.48
CA ASP A 239 -23.13 -1.00 -5.45
C ASP A 239 -23.54 -0.48 -4.07
N GLN A 240 -24.22 -1.31 -3.28
CA GLN A 240 -24.70 -0.90 -1.96
C GLN A 240 -23.52 -0.67 -1.01
N THR A 241 -22.60 -1.63 -0.94
CA THR A 241 -21.39 -1.50 -0.13
C THR A 241 -20.49 -0.39 -0.65
N ALA A 242 -20.32 -0.28 -1.98
CA ALA A 242 -19.53 0.80 -2.58
C ALA A 242 -20.08 2.19 -2.21
N LYS A 243 -21.40 2.39 -2.26
CA LYS A 243 -22.07 3.65 -1.85
C LYS A 243 -21.90 3.94 -0.37
N ALA A 244 -22.04 2.94 0.50
CA ALA A 244 -21.86 3.11 1.95
C ALA A 244 -20.41 3.47 2.30
N VAL A 245 -19.42 2.89 1.62
CA VAL A 245 -18.01 3.29 1.80
C VAL A 245 -17.74 4.68 1.22
N ALA A 246 -18.33 5.03 0.07
CA ALA A 246 -18.22 6.40 -0.43
C ALA A 246 -18.79 7.40 0.59
N GLN A 247 -19.87 7.07 1.29
CA GLN A 247 -20.39 7.87 2.40
C GLN A 247 -19.42 7.95 3.58
N THR A 248 -18.77 6.85 3.97
CA THR A 248 -17.66 6.85 4.95
C THR A 248 -16.55 7.81 4.54
N CYS A 249 -16.10 7.74 3.29
CA CYS A 249 -15.00 8.56 2.80
C CYS A 249 -15.37 10.04 2.66
N ARG A 250 -16.65 10.43 2.80
CA ARG A 250 -17.07 11.85 2.94
C ARG A 250 -16.81 12.43 4.32
N CYS A 251 -16.25 11.64 5.26
CA CYS A 251 -15.94 12.08 6.61
C CYS A 251 -15.13 13.40 6.60
N PRO A 252 -15.66 14.49 7.19
CA PRO A 252 -15.01 15.79 7.13
C PRO A 252 -13.76 15.87 8.02
N LEU A 253 -13.79 15.14 9.14
CA LEU A 253 -12.78 15.16 10.20
C LEU A 253 -11.91 13.91 10.12
N THR A 254 -10.60 14.11 10.15
CA THR A 254 -9.61 13.04 10.11
C THR A 254 -8.56 13.35 11.16
N GLU A 255 -8.10 12.32 11.87
CA GLU A 255 -7.07 12.44 12.90
C GLU A 255 -5.70 12.79 12.29
N SER A 256 -5.39 12.15 11.16
CA SER A 256 -4.14 12.34 10.43
C SER A 256 -4.42 12.64 8.95
N SER A 257 -3.36 12.98 8.20
CA SER A 257 -3.45 13.27 6.76
C SER A 257 -2.82 12.21 5.86
N GLY A 258 -2.15 11.22 6.45
CA GLY A 258 -1.51 10.12 5.73
C GLY A 258 -2.47 9.20 4.99
N LEU A 259 -1.89 8.25 4.26
CA LEU A 259 -2.60 7.29 3.43
C LEU A 259 -3.30 6.21 4.25
N HIS A 260 -2.65 5.73 5.31
CA HIS A 260 -3.09 4.61 6.11
C HIS A 260 -4.29 5.01 6.98
N ASN A 261 -4.09 5.98 7.89
CA ASN A 261 -5.10 6.39 8.87
C ASN A 261 -5.49 7.87 8.74
N GLY A 262 -5.66 8.34 7.51
CA GLY A 262 -5.87 9.78 7.30
C GLY A 262 -6.56 10.17 6.01
N ARG A 263 -6.58 11.50 5.81
CA ARG A 263 -7.28 12.15 4.70
C ARG A 263 -6.82 11.66 3.33
N ALA A 264 -5.52 11.44 3.10
CA ALA A 264 -5.05 10.97 1.81
C ALA A 264 -5.64 9.60 1.44
N GLY A 265 -5.80 8.69 2.42
CA GLY A 265 -6.45 7.39 2.22
C GLY A 265 -7.92 7.51 1.84
N LEU A 266 -8.67 8.32 2.60
CA LEU A 266 -10.09 8.56 2.31
C LEU A 266 -10.29 9.23 0.96
N LEU A 267 -9.46 10.23 0.62
CA LEU A 267 -9.47 10.90 -0.68
C LEU A 267 -9.20 9.90 -1.81
N LEU A 268 -8.18 9.05 -1.66
CA LEU A 268 -7.81 8.06 -2.66
C LEU A 268 -8.95 7.08 -2.97
N VAL A 269 -9.62 6.57 -1.92
CA VAL A 269 -10.79 5.69 -2.09
C VAL A 269 -11.98 6.45 -2.67
N LEU A 270 -12.28 7.64 -2.17
CA LEU A 270 -13.42 8.42 -2.65
C LEU A 270 -13.31 8.74 -4.14
N ARG A 271 -12.13 9.18 -4.60
CA ARG A 271 -11.85 9.43 -6.03
C ARG A 271 -12.10 8.19 -6.88
N GLN A 272 -11.74 7.00 -6.39
CA GLN A 272 -12.00 5.74 -7.09
C GLN A 272 -13.49 5.43 -7.22
N LEU A 273 -14.30 5.75 -6.20
CA LEU A 273 -15.71 5.36 -6.16
C LEU A 273 -16.64 6.36 -6.84
N VAL A 274 -16.33 7.67 -6.79
CA VAL A 274 -17.25 8.72 -7.25
C VAL A 274 -16.62 9.71 -8.25
N GLY A 275 -15.33 9.61 -8.51
CA GLY A 275 -14.61 10.47 -9.46
C GLY A 275 -14.27 11.86 -8.94
N ASP A 276 -13.45 12.58 -9.71
CA ASP A 276 -12.81 13.83 -9.29
C ASP A 276 -13.74 15.05 -9.22
N GLN A 277 -14.93 14.95 -9.82
CA GLN A 277 -15.90 16.06 -9.89
C GLN A 277 -16.79 16.18 -8.65
N ASP A 278 -16.79 15.19 -7.75
CA ASP A 278 -17.58 15.21 -6.53
C ASP A 278 -17.09 16.30 -5.55
N ASP A 279 -18.01 17.05 -4.95
CA ASP A 279 -17.68 18.15 -4.04
C ASP A 279 -16.96 17.70 -2.77
N ALA A 280 -17.19 16.47 -2.30
CA ALA A 280 -16.42 15.92 -1.19
C ALA A 280 -14.97 15.64 -1.56
N VAL A 281 -14.69 15.27 -2.82
CA VAL A 281 -13.31 15.16 -3.32
C VAL A 281 -12.63 16.54 -3.30
N ARG A 282 -13.30 17.57 -3.83
CA ARG A 282 -12.78 18.95 -3.81
C ARG A 282 -12.50 19.43 -2.38
N ARG A 283 -13.39 19.13 -1.43
CA ARG A 283 -13.20 19.45 -0.01
C ARG A 283 -12.00 18.72 0.59
N HIS A 284 -11.79 17.45 0.29
CA HIS A 284 -10.61 16.71 0.77
C HIS A 284 -9.32 17.26 0.18
N LEU A 285 -9.29 17.58 -1.13
CA LEU A 285 -8.13 18.20 -1.78
C LEU A 285 -7.75 19.52 -1.10
N MET A 286 -8.74 20.38 -0.83
CA MET A 286 -8.52 21.63 -0.12
C MET A 286 -7.99 21.38 1.30
N ARG A 287 -8.65 20.51 2.07
CA ARG A 287 -8.30 20.27 3.48
C ARG A 287 -7.00 19.50 3.68
N LEU A 288 -6.54 18.74 2.68
CA LEU A 288 -5.23 18.09 2.75
C LEU A 288 -4.10 19.12 2.84
N SER A 289 -4.30 20.32 2.28
CA SER A 289 -3.35 21.43 2.40
C SER A 289 -3.14 21.92 3.84
N TRP A 290 -4.07 21.63 4.76
CA TRP A 290 -3.91 21.99 6.19
C TRP A 290 -2.79 21.21 6.89
N SER A 291 -2.37 20.09 6.33
CA SER A 291 -1.26 19.27 6.85
C SER A 291 -0.01 19.39 6.01
N MET A 292 0.05 20.37 5.12
CA MET A 292 1.21 20.63 4.27
C MET A 292 1.98 21.84 4.76
N ASP A 293 3.29 21.68 4.94
CA ASP A 293 4.21 22.78 5.17
C ASP A 293 4.92 23.13 3.88
N ARG A 294 4.81 24.39 3.46
CA ARG A 294 5.43 24.90 2.22
C ARG A 294 6.77 25.54 2.57
N ARG A 295 7.84 24.98 2.02
CA ARG A 295 9.23 25.43 2.22
C ARG A 295 9.82 25.88 0.90
N GLU A 296 11.01 26.48 0.96
CA GLU A 296 11.75 26.90 -0.23
C GLU A 296 12.10 25.70 -1.13
N GLU A 297 12.45 24.57 -0.51
CA GLU A 297 12.90 23.35 -1.21
C GLU A 297 11.74 22.44 -1.65
N GLY A 298 10.49 22.82 -1.34
CA GLY A 298 9.29 22.10 -1.70
C GLY A 298 8.30 21.96 -0.54
N THR A 299 7.29 21.11 -0.74
CA THR A 299 6.22 20.89 0.25
C THR A 299 6.40 19.52 0.93
N LEU A 300 6.20 19.47 2.25
CA LEU A 300 6.17 18.23 3.01
C LEU A 300 4.84 18.11 3.78
N LEU A 301 4.39 16.87 3.94
CA LEU A 301 3.23 16.53 4.75
C LEU A 301 3.66 16.27 6.20
N LEU A 302 2.89 16.81 7.14
CA LEU A 302 2.91 16.35 8.52
C LEU A 302 2.38 14.91 8.58
N GLY A 303 3.17 14.02 9.17
CA GLY A 303 2.88 12.59 9.32
C GLY A 303 1.82 12.32 10.38
N ASP A 304 1.88 11.14 11.01
CA ASP A 304 0.86 10.71 11.95
C ASP A 304 0.73 11.69 13.15
N HIS A 305 -0.52 11.99 13.52
CA HIS A 305 -0.90 12.97 14.53
C HIS A 305 -0.38 14.41 14.32
N GLY A 306 0.19 14.72 13.16
CA GLY A 306 0.73 16.05 12.87
C GLY A 306 2.01 16.43 13.62
N LEU A 307 2.69 15.46 14.26
CA LEU A 307 3.80 15.74 15.19
C LEU A 307 5.14 16.07 14.51
N ARG A 308 5.35 15.58 13.29
CA ARG A 308 6.61 15.73 12.52
C ARG A 308 6.33 15.55 11.03
N PHE A 309 7.30 15.92 10.18
CA PHE A 309 7.25 15.53 8.77
C PHE A 309 7.50 14.05 8.58
N SER A 310 6.74 13.48 7.65
CA SER A 310 7.02 12.16 7.09
C SER A 310 6.99 12.23 5.57
N SER A 311 7.95 11.56 4.95
CA SER A 311 8.01 11.35 3.51
C SER A 311 7.47 9.97 3.11
N ASP A 312 7.19 9.09 4.07
CA ASP A 312 6.80 7.70 3.80
C ASP A 312 5.40 7.55 3.16
N LEU A 313 5.14 6.34 2.70
CA LEU A 313 3.92 6.01 1.97
C LEU A 313 2.71 5.92 2.90
N ALA A 314 2.85 5.31 4.08
CA ALA A 314 1.75 5.07 5.01
C ALA A 314 1.21 6.35 5.64
N THR A 315 2.10 7.22 6.09
CA THR A 315 1.78 8.36 6.96
C THR A 315 2.10 9.70 6.29
N GLY A 316 2.99 9.70 5.30
CA GLY A 316 3.67 10.90 4.84
C GLY A 316 3.38 11.34 3.41
N SER A 317 4.32 12.15 2.92
CA SER A 317 4.25 12.88 1.65
C SER A 317 4.12 11.97 0.44
N ALA A 318 4.75 10.77 0.43
CA ALA A 318 4.61 9.82 -0.67
C ALA A 318 3.17 9.28 -0.78
N GLY A 319 2.51 9.02 0.35
CA GLY A 319 1.08 8.65 0.37
C GLY A 319 0.18 9.76 -0.17
N ALA A 320 0.42 11.00 0.24
CA ALA A 320 -0.29 12.16 -0.29
C ALA A 320 -0.02 12.36 -1.80
N LEU A 321 1.22 12.14 -2.26
CA LEU A 321 1.58 12.23 -3.68
C LEU A 321 0.76 11.24 -4.52
N LEU A 322 0.59 10.00 -4.07
CA LEU A 322 -0.29 9.02 -4.74
C LEU A 322 -1.74 9.49 -4.78
N ALA A 323 -2.29 9.91 -3.63
CA ALA A 323 -3.68 10.37 -3.52
C ALA A 323 -3.99 11.59 -4.40
N LEU A 324 -2.98 12.42 -4.69
CA LEU A 324 -3.06 13.60 -5.55
C LEU A 324 -2.68 13.35 -7.01
N SER A 325 -2.14 12.18 -7.33
CA SER A 325 -1.76 11.83 -8.70
C SER A 325 -2.98 11.70 -9.60
N ARG A 326 -2.78 11.70 -10.93
CA ARG A 326 -3.88 11.62 -11.90
C ARG A 326 -4.76 10.38 -11.67
N ASP A 327 -4.13 9.21 -11.52
CA ASP A 327 -4.79 7.92 -11.35
C ASP A 327 -4.43 7.29 -9.98
N PRO A 328 -5.00 7.78 -8.86
CA PRO A 328 -4.53 7.46 -7.51
C PRO A 328 -4.67 5.97 -7.17
N TRP A 329 -5.83 5.37 -7.45
CA TRP A 329 -6.09 3.96 -7.15
C TRP A 329 -5.22 3.03 -8.00
N ARG A 330 -5.08 3.32 -9.29
CA ARG A 330 -4.21 2.57 -10.20
C ARG A 330 -2.75 2.61 -9.75
N ASN A 331 -2.26 3.76 -9.29
CA ASN A 331 -0.90 3.87 -8.78
C ASN A 331 -0.74 3.12 -7.45
N MET A 332 -1.75 3.16 -6.57
CA MET A 332 -1.76 2.34 -5.35
C MET A 332 -1.72 0.84 -5.66
N THR A 333 -2.61 0.32 -6.52
CA THR A 333 -2.65 -1.11 -6.81
C THR A 333 -1.36 -1.60 -7.45
N ARG A 334 -0.73 -0.76 -8.30
CA ARG A 334 0.63 -0.99 -8.83
C ARG A 334 1.70 -1.06 -7.73
N MET A 335 1.67 -0.14 -6.77
CA MET A 335 2.59 -0.15 -5.62
C MET A 335 2.48 -1.45 -4.81
N LEU A 336 1.26 -2.00 -4.71
CA LEU A 336 0.97 -3.21 -3.92
C LEU A 336 1.10 -4.51 -4.72
N GLY A 337 1.42 -4.46 -6.01
CA GLY A 337 1.47 -5.65 -6.86
C GLY A 337 0.10 -6.29 -7.13
N ILE A 338 -0.98 -5.56 -6.87
CA ILE A 338 -2.37 -5.96 -7.19
C ILE A 338 -2.59 -5.59 -8.67
N CYS A 339 -2.04 -6.40 -9.57
CA CYS A 339 -2.09 -6.15 -11.00
C CYS A 339 -3.38 -6.70 -11.60
N ASP A 340 -4.30 -5.80 -11.97
CA ASP A 340 -5.41 -6.13 -12.88
C ASP A 340 -4.92 -6.13 -14.34
N ASP A 341 -5.70 -6.69 -15.28
CA ASP A 341 -5.39 -6.80 -16.71
C ASP A 341 -4.95 -5.45 -17.37
N THR A 342 -5.28 -4.32 -16.74
CA THR A 342 -4.93 -2.96 -17.18
C THR A 342 -3.58 -2.42 -16.66
N CYS A 343 -2.84 -3.18 -15.84
CA CYS A 343 -1.67 -2.67 -15.12
C CYS A 343 -0.38 -2.62 -15.94
N HIS A 344 -0.31 -3.28 -17.11
CA HIS A 344 0.89 -3.42 -17.93
C HIS A 344 1.27 -2.21 -18.82
N GLY A 345 0.56 -1.08 -18.72
CA GLY A 345 0.95 0.13 -19.44
C GLY A 345 2.28 0.73 -18.94
N PRO A 346 3.12 1.33 -19.82
CA PRO A 346 4.37 1.97 -19.43
C PRO A 346 4.17 3.05 -18.36
N LEU A 347 5.23 3.35 -17.61
CA LEU A 347 5.24 4.47 -16.65
C LEU A 347 4.92 5.75 -17.42
N VAL A 348 3.89 6.47 -16.98
CA VAL A 348 3.55 7.78 -17.55
C VAL A 348 4.65 8.74 -17.10
N THR A 349 5.45 9.21 -18.06
CA THR A 349 6.34 10.36 -17.85
C THR A 349 5.46 11.61 -17.81
N VAL A 350 5.59 12.38 -16.73
CA VAL A 350 4.92 13.68 -16.59
C VAL A 350 5.68 14.74 -17.35
#